data_AF-A0A850XGD5-F1
#
_entry.id   AF-A0A850XGD5-F1
#
_cell.length_a   1.000
_cell.length_b   1.000
_cell.length_c   1.000
_cell.angle_alpha   90.00
_cell.angle_beta   90.00
_cell.angle_gamma   90.00
#
_symmetry.space_group_name_H-M   'P 1'
#
loop_
_entity.id
_entity.type
_entity.pdbx_description
1 polymer ?
#
loop_
_entity_poly.entity_id
_entity_poly.type
_entity_poly.pdbx_seq_one_letter_code
_entity_poly.pdbx_strand_id
1 'polypeptide(L)'
;ATVSEPAQKCCAENIQPFLTSILEELMGPVSSGFAEVRSLFDKEVNEIIQDFQKTNDITKLKENVDQLVNLPFNSVKMEPCYLKVNLLQELLQDLKSRFKVYHIDFVVQRTQNFMQEVL
;
A
#
# COMPACT_ATOMS: atom_id res chain seq x y z
N ALA A 1 -1.39 19.52 -34.18
CA ALA A 1 -0.06 18.92 -34.44
C ALA A 1 1.10 19.71 -33.80
N THR A 2 0.96 21.03 -33.58
CA THR A 2 2.04 21.95 -33.19
C THR A 2 2.70 21.70 -31.82
N VAL A 3 2.08 20.91 -30.94
CA VAL A 3 2.63 20.60 -29.59
C VAL A 3 3.17 19.19 -29.46
N SER A 4 2.95 18.31 -30.45
CA SER A 4 3.30 16.89 -30.36
C SER A 4 4.81 16.69 -30.35
N GLU A 5 5.52 17.32 -31.28
CA GLU A 5 6.98 17.20 -31.41
C GLU A 5 7.72 17.79 -30.20
N PRO A 6 7.37 19.00 -29.71
CA PRO A 6 7.94 19.53 -28.48
C PRO A 6 7.64 18.67 -27.23
N ALA A 7 6.43 18.11 -27.13
CA ALA A 7 6.06 17.24 -26.01
C ALA A 7 6.86 15.92 -26.03
N GLN A 8 7.00 15.28 -27.19
CA GLN A 8 7.79 14.07 -27.35
C GLN A 8 9.26 14.30 -26.99
N LYS A 9 9.84 15.41 -27.48
CA LYS A 9 11.22 15.79 -27.12
C LYS A 9 11.37 16.00 -25.62
N CYS A 10 10.43 16.73 -25.00
CA CYS A 10 10.40 16.93 -23.55
C CYS A 10 10.34 15.59 -22.78
N CYS A 11 9.45 14.68 -23.17
CA CYS A 11 9.34 13.37 -22.55
C CYS A 11 10.61 12.54 -22.69
N ALA A 12 11.20 12.48 -23.89
CA ALA A 12 12.42 11.71 -24.15
C ALA A 12 13.62 12.23 -23.35
N GLU A 13 13.77 13.55 -23.23
CA GLU A 13 14.92 14.17 -22.59
C GLU A 13 14.76 14.28 -21.07
N ASN A 14 13.55 14.56 -20.56
CA ASN A 14 13.34 14.96 -19.17
C ASN A 14 12.55 13.94 -18.34
N ILE A 15 11.76 13.05 -18.95
CA ILE A 15 10.89 12.10 -18.21
C ILE A 15 11.43 10.68 -18.31
N GLN A 16 11.59 10.19 -19.55
CA GLN A 16 11.92 8.80 -19.84
C GLN A 16 13.21 8.28 -19.17
N PRO A 17 14.30 9.08 -19.03
CA PRO A 17 15.51 8.62 -18.36
C PRO A 17 15.33 8.29 -16.87
N PHE A 18 14.31 8.85 -16.23
CA PHE A 18 14.09 8.71 -14.79
C PHE A 18 12.90 7.80 -14.45
N LEU A 19 12.04 7.52 -15.43
CA LEU A 19 10.78 6.79 -15.22
C LEU A 19 11.00 5.44 -14.53
N THR A 20 12.00 4.67 -14.96
CA THR A 20 12.30 3.36 -14.37
C THR A 20 12.66 3.48 -12.89
N SER A 21 13.60 4.38 -12.55
CA SER A 21 14.03 4.59 -11.17
C SER A 21 12.88 5.06 -10.27
N ILE A 22 12.00 5.93 -10.79
CA ILE A 22 10.79 6.36 -10.08
C ILE A 22 9.88 5.17 -9.79
N LEU A 23 9.63 4.33 -10.79
CA LEU A 23 8.77 3.16 -10.64
C LEU A 23 9.36 2.17 -9.63
N GLU A 24 10.66 1.95 -9.65
CA GLU A 24 11.35 1.06 -8.71
C GLU A 24 11.25 1.57 -7.26
N GLU A 25 11.48 2.87 -7.05
CA GLU A 25 11.33 3.51 -5.73
C GLU A 25 9.89 3.47 -5.22
N LEU A 26 8.91 3.59 -6.10
CA LEU A 26 7.49 3.43 -5.76
C LEU A 26 7.17 1.98 -5.39
N MET A 27 7.65 1.02 -6.18
CA MET A 27 7.27 -0.39 -6.07
C MET A 27 7.66 -1.00 -4.73
N GLY A 28 8.81 -0.65 -4.15
CA GLY A 28 9.29 -1.25 -2.90
C GLY A 28 8.33 -1.03 -1.71
N PRO A 29 8.08 0.22 -1.29
CA PRO A 29 7.14 0.55 -0.23
C PRO A 29 5.71 0.06 -0.49
N VAL A 30 5.22 0.20 -1.72
CA VAL A 30 3.89 -0.28 -2.10
C VAL A 30 3.79 -1.79 -1.92
N SER A 31 4.69 -2.55 -2.57
CA SER A 31 4.66 -4.02 -2.52
C SER A 31 4.85 -4.56 -1.11
N SER A 32 5.74 -3.94 -0.31
CA SER A 32 5.96 -4.34 1.07
C SER A 32 4.75 -4.05 1.98
N GLY A 33 4.03 -2.94 1.77
CA GLY A 33 2.79 -2.69 2.49
C GLY A 33 1.69 -3.71 2.14
N PHE A 34 1.54 -4.09 0.86
CA PHE A 34 0.57 -5.14 0.49
C PHE A 34 0.97 -6.53 1.01
N ALA A 35 2.28 -6.82 1.05
CA ALA A 35 2.78 -8.04 1.68
C ALA A 35 2.48 -8.06 3.19
N GLU A 36 2.59 -6.92 3.87
CA GLU A 36 2.23 -6.79 5.29
C GLU A 36 0.72 -6.96 5.51
N VAL A 37 -0.14 -6.43 4.63
CA VAL A 37 -1.60 -6.66 4.66
C VAL A 37 -1.91 -8.16 4.58
N ARG A 38 -1.28 -8.86 3.65
CA ARG A 38 -1.43 -10.32 3.53
C ARG A 38 -0.96 -11.04 4.80
N SER A 39 0.21 -10.67 5.33
CA SER A 39 0.77 -11.24 6.56
C SER A 39 -0.16 -11.02 7.76
N LEU A 40 -0.76 -9.84 7.87
CA LEU A 40 -1.75 -9.51 8.89
C LEU A 40 -2.98 -10.41 8.77
N PHE A 41 -3.54 -10.54 7.57
CA PHE A 41 -4.67 -11.44 7.33
C PHE A 41 -4.35 -12.89 7.72
N ASP A 42 -3.22 -13.41 7.23
CA ASP A 42 -2.76 -14.77 7.49
C ASP A 42 -2.60 -15.00 9.00
N LYS A 43 -2.05 -14.01 9.72
CA LYS A 43 -1.91 -14.07 11.18
C LYS A 43 -3.26 -14.17 11.88
N GLU A 44 -4.20 -13.27 11.56
CA GLU A 44 -5.53 -13.24 12.18
C GLU A 44 -6.29 -14.54 11.95
N VAL A 45 -6.29 -15.05 10.71
CA VAL A 45 -6.93 -16.34 10.38
C VAL A 45 -6.30 -17.49 11.16
N ASN A 46 -4.97 -17.53 11.25
CA ASN A 46 -4.28 -18.57 12.01
C ASN A 46 -4.59 -18.51 13.51
N GLU A 47 -4.71 -17.32 14.09
CA GLU A 47 -5.11 -17.15 15.50
C GLU A 47 -6.53 -17.69 15.74
N ILE A 48 -7.47 -17.41 14.84
CA ILE A 48 -8.84 -17.93 14.90
C ILE A 48 -8.86 -19.46 14.83
N ILE A 49 -8.10 -20.05 13.90
CA ILE A 49 -7.99 -21.52 13.75
C ILE A 49 -7.44 -22.14 15.03
N GLN A 50 -6.36 -21.59 15.58
CA GLN A 50 -5.74 -22.11 16.80
C GLN A 50 -6.66 -21.99 18.01
N ASP A 51 -7.40 -20.89 18.13
CA ASP A 51 -8.37 -20.69 19.22
C ASP A 51 -9.52 -21.70 19.13
N PHE A 52 -10.06 -21.92 17.93
CA PHE A 52 -11.10 -22.92 17.71
C PHE A 52 -10.60 -24.35 17.99
N GLN A 53 -9.39 -24.71 17.55
CA GLN A 53 -8.82 -26.04 17.83
C GLN A 53 -8.66 -26.32 19.34
N LYS A 54 -8.42 -25.28 20.15
CA LYS A 54 -8.26 -25.41 21.61
C LYS A 54 -9.60 -25.47 22.34
N THR A 55 -10.59 -24.72 21.87
CA THR A 55 -11.86 -24.52 22.60
C THR A 55 -13.01 -25.37 22.06
N ASN A 56 -12.94 -25.73 20.78
CA ASN A 56 -14.05 -26.30 20.00
C ASN A 56 -15.35 -25.47 20.09
N ASP A 57 -15.22 -24.16 20.35
CA ASP A 57 -16.34 -23.24 20.54
C ASP A 57 -16.76 -22.63 19.21
N ILE A 58 -17.86 -23.16 18.66
CA ILE A 58 -18.44 -22.71 17.39
C ILE A 58 -18.99 -21.28 17.48
N THR A 59 -19.47 -20.86 18.65
CA THR A 59 -20.02 -19.51 18.85
C THR A 59 -18.90 -18.49 18.74
N LYS A 60 -17.81 -18.73 19.46
CA LYS A 60 -16.61 -17.88 19.42
C LYS A 60 -15.95 -17.86 18.03
N LEU A 61 -15.91 -19.00 17.35
CA LEU A 61 -15.44 -19.07 15.96
C LEU A 61 -16.23 -18.11 15.06
N LYS A 62 -17.57 -18.13 15.16
CA LYS A 62 -18.43 -17.25 14.36
C LYS A 62 -18.18 -15.78 14.67
N GLU A 63 -18.09 -15.42 15.95
CA GLU A 63 -17.80 -14.05 16.38
C GLU A 63 -16.45 -13.55 15.84
N ASN A 64 -15.42 -14.38 15.91
CA ASN A 64 -14.09 -14.04 15.41
C ASN A 64 -14.08 -13.85 13.88
N VAL A 65 -14.78 -14.71 13.13
CA VAL A 65 -14.91 -14.59 11.67
C VAL A 65 -15.69 -13.34 11.29
N ASP A 66 -16.76 -13.01 12.01
CA ASP A 66 -17.54 -11.78 11.79
C ASP A 66 -16.68 -10.53 12.08
N GLN A 67 -15.79 -10.60 13.08
CA GLN A 67 -14.84 -9.51 13.37
C GLN A 67 -13.78 -9.34 12.28
N LEU A 68 -13.42 -10.39 11.55
CA LEU A 68 -12.40 -10.33 10.49
C LEU A 68 -12.80 -9.36 9.36
N VAL A 69 -14.10 -9.19 9.09
CA VAL A 69 -14.63 -8.20 8.13
C VAL A 69 -14.26 -6.76 8.51
N ASN A 70 -14.01 -6.51 9.79
CA ASN A 70 -13.62 -5.18 10.28
C ASN A 70 -12.10 -4.98 10.35
N LEU A 71 -11.29 -6.00 10.00
CA LEU A 71 -9.84 -5.93 10.02
C LEU A 71 -9.27 -4.74 9.19
N PRO A 72 -9.76 -4.44 7.97
CA PRO A 72 -9.28 -3.29 7.19
C PRO A 72 -9.48 -1.94 7.89
N PHE A 73 -10.49 -1.85 8.76
CA PHE A 73 -10.85 -0.64 9.49
C PHE A 73 -10.26 -0.57 10.90
N ASN A 74 -9.52 -1.61 11.32
CA ASN A 74 -8.81 -1.61 12.58
C ASN A 74 -7.50 -0.83 12.46
N SER A 75 -7.52 0.44 12.89
CA SER A 75 -6.37 1.35 12.75
C SER A 75 -5.10 0.82 13.41
N VAL A 76 -5.21 0.16 14.56
CA VAL A 76 -4.06 -0.37 15.30
C VAL A 76 -3.44 -1.56 14.56
N LYS A 77 -4.27 -2.50 14.08
CA LYS A 77 -3.79 -3.68 13.36
C LYS A 77 -3.24 -3.33 11.97
N MET A 78 -3.80 -2.33 11.31
CA MET A 78 -3.38 -1.89 9.98
C MET A 78 -2.18 -0.94 9.98
N GLU A 79 -1.87 -0.30 11.11
CA GLU A 79 -0.74 0.64 11.23
C GLU A 79 0.58 0.10 10.66
N PRO A 80 1.03 -1.13 10.95
CA PRO A 80 2.27 -1.68 10.40
C PRO A 80 2.28 -1.73 8.86
N CYS A 81 1.12 -1.99 8.24
CA CYS A 81 0.97 -2.00 6.79
C CYS A 81 1.16 -0.58 6.22
N TYR A 82 0.54 0.41 6.85
CA TYR A 82 0.63 1.81 6.44
C TYR A 82 2.03 2.39 6.64
N LEU A 83 2.75 1.98 7.68
CA LEU A 83 4.13 2.40 7.91
C LEU A 83 5.07 2.01 6.77
N LYS A 84 4.84 0.86 6.09
CA LYS A 84 5.62 0.49 4.90
C LYS A 84 5.45 1.51 3.77
N VAL A 85 4.22 1.97 3.56
CA VAL A 85 3.86 2.92 2.48
C VAL A 85 4.32 4.33 2.81
N ASN A 86 4.35 4.72 4.09
CA ASN A 86 4.79 6.04 4.50
C ASN A 86 6.23 6.36 4.08
N LEU A 87 7.07 5.33 3.84
CA LEU A 87 8.41 5.49 3.27
C LEU A 87 8.41 6.20 1.90
N LEU A 88 7.30 6.17 1.16
CA LEU A 88 7.13 6.94 -0.08
C LEU A 88 7.26 8.44 0.14
N GLN A 89 6.88 8.95 1.32
CA GLN A 89 7.03 10.38 1.62
C GLN A 89 8.49 10.80 1.58
N GLU A 90 9.40 9.96 2.07
CA GLU A 90 10.84 10.22 2.08
C GLU A 90 11.45 9.99 0.70
N LEU A 91 11.19 8.82 0.11
CA LEU A 91 11.80 8.41 -1.17
C LEU A 91 11.45 9.35 -2.32
N LEU A 92 10.22 9.88 -2.34
CA LEU A 92 9.77 10.72 -3.45
C LEU A 92 10.05 12.22 -3.24
N GLN A 93 10.72 12.64 -2.16
CA GLN A 93 11.08 14.06 -1.98
C GLN A 93 11.93 14.59 -3.12
N ASP A 94 12.83 13.77 -3.66
CA ASP A 94 13.69 14.16 -4.77
C ASP A 94 12.87 14.45 -6.05
N LEU A 95 11.75 13.77 -6.23
CA LEU A 95 10.83 13.99 -7.35
C LEU A 95 10.07 15.31 -7.25
N LYS A 96 9.83 15.81 -6.04
CA LYS A 96 9.24 17.14 -5.84
C LYS A 96 10.11 18.23 -6.44
N SER A 97 11.44 18.12 -6.30
CA SER A 97 12.39 19.10 -6.85
C SER A 97 12.54 18.98 -8.38
N ARG A 98 12.62 17.74 -8.90
CA ARG A 98 12.90 17.46 -10.33
C ARG A 98 11.66 17.55 -11.22
N PHE A 99 10.53 17.01 -10.76
CA PHE A 99 9.31 16.85 -11.55
C PHE A 99 8.15 17.72 -11.07
N LYS A 100 8.36 18.54 -10.02
CA LYS A 100 7.31 19.37 -9.43
C LYS A 100 6.11 18.52 -8.97
N VAL A 101 6.39 17.33 -8.42
CA VAL A 101 5.36 16.45 -7.85
C VAL A 101 5.07 16.93 -6.42
N TYR A 102 3.88 17.51 -6.21
CA TYR A 102 3.54 18.14 -4.93
C TYR A 102 2.59 17.31 -4.05
N HIS A 103 1.93 16.29 -4.61
CA HIS A 103 0.87 15.53 -3.93
C HIS A 103 1.32 14.10 -3.60
N ILE A 104 2.50 13.94 -3.00
CA ILE A 104 3.01 12.63 -2.57
C ILE A 104 2.07 12.00 -1.53
N ASP A 105 1.52 12.82 -0.63
CA ASP A 105 0.55 12.38 0.38
C ASP A 105 -0.70 11.75 -0.24
N PHE A 106 -1.12 12.22 -1.42
CA PHE A 106 -2.24 11.62 -2.14
C PHE A 106 -1.89 10.22 -2.64
N VAL A 107 -0.66 9.99 -3.11
CA VAL A 107 -0.20 8.65 -3.54
C VAL A 107 -0.18 7.70 -2.35
N VAL A 108 0.33 8.16 -1.20
CA VAL A 108 0.33 7.41 0.06
C VAL A 108 -1.10 7.06 0.48
N GLN A 109 -1.97 8.06 0.59
CA GLN A 109 -3.36 7.86 0.99
C GLN A 109 -4.10 6.92 0.02
N ARG A 110 -3.92 7.09 -1.29
CA ARG A 110 -4.57 6.23 -2.28
C ARG A 110 -4.08 4.79 -2.18
N THR A 111 -2.79 4.59 -1.93
CA THR A 111 -2.22 3.26 -1.70
C THR A 111 -2.79 2.61 -0.45
N GLN A 112 -2.89 3.35 0.67
CA GLN A 112 -3.49 2.87 1.91
C GLN A 112 -4.99 2.53 1.73
N ASN A 113 -5.73 3.33 0.96
CA ASN A 113 -7.12 3.01 0.63
C ASN A 113 -7.22 1.70 -0.16
N PHE A 114 -6.36 1.48 -1.16
CA PHE A 114 -6.33 0.21 -1.88
C PHE A 114 -5.98 -0.97 -0.96
N MET A 115 -5.11 -0.78 0.02
CA MET A 115 -4.81 -1.82 1.04
C MET A 115 -6.04 -2.21 1.85
N GLN A 116 -6.94 -1.26 2.14
CA GLN A 116 -8.21 -1.55 2.81
C GLN A 116 -9.20 -2.24 1.86
N GLU A 117 -9.25 -1.83 0.59
CA GLU A 117 -10.21 -2.36 -0.39
C GLU A 117 -9.94 -3.83 -0.77
N VAL A 118 -8.68 -4.30 -0.70
CA VAL A 118 -8.30 -5.65 -1.11
C VAL A 118 -8.24 -6.67 0.02
N LEU A 119 -8.32 -6.22 1.27
CA LEU A 119 -8.32 -7.07 2.47
C LEU A 119 -9.74 -7.51 2.80
#